data_AF-A0A6B8TJY1-F1
#
_entry.id   AF-A0A6B8TJY1-F1
#
_cell.length_a   1.000
_cell.length_b   1.000
_cell.length_c   1.000
_cell.angle_alpha   90.00
_cell.angle_beta   90.00
_cell.angle_gamma   90.00
#
_symmetry.space_group_name_H-M   'P 1'
#
loop_
_entity.id
_entity.type
_entity.pdbx_description
1 polymer ?
#
loop_
_entity_poly.entity_id
_entity_poly.type
_entity_poly.pdbx_seq_one_letter_code
_entity_poly.pdbx_strand_id
1 'polypeptide(L)'
;MPQKTEFYNILKEFVILTSKDITEANLLKAEKITKDIYVDDIPFIAFHLQYKHKIWSLDKKLISGLTEKGYGHFFISTNEVRKYLYKKKS
;
A
#
# COMPACT_ATOMS: atom_id res chain seq x y z
N MET A 1 32.18 -4.07 -6.84
CA MET A 1 30.77 -3.61 -6.80
C MET A 1 29.74 -4.72 -7.16
N PRO A 2 29.85 -5.97 -6.63
CA PRO A 2 28.94 -7.06 -7.02
C PRO A 2 27.49 -6.93 -6.50
N GLN A 3 27.29 -6.30 -5.33
CA GLN A 3 25.95 -6.17 -4.71
C GLN A 3 24.94 -5.36 -5.53
N LYS A 4 25.42 -4.38 -6.33
CA LYS A 4 24.53 -3.52 -7.11
C LYS A 4 23.86 -4.30 -8.26
N THR A 5 24.60 -5.20 -8.88
CA THR A 5 24.12 -6.03 -10.00
C THR A 5 23.08 -7.06 -9.52
N GLU A 6 23.31 -7.67 -8.37
CA GLU A 6 22.37 -8.62 -7.77
C GLU A 6 21.03 -7.97 -7.42
N PHE A 7 21.07 -6.78 -6.80
CA PHE A 7 19.87 -6.00 -6.48
C PHE A 7 19.02 -5.68 -7.74
N TYR A 8 19.65 -5.17 -8.81
CA TYR A 8 18.92 -4.85 -10.04
C TYR A 8 18.36 -6.09 -10.76
N ASN A 9 19.00 -7.24 -10.62
CA ASN A 9 18.49 -8.47 -11.21
C ASN A 9 17.22 -8.94 -10.50
N ILE A 10 17.14 -8.82 -9.16
CA ILE A 10 15.91 -9.10 -8.41
C ILE A 10 14.79 -8.18 -8.87
N LEU A 11 15.06 -6.87 -9.01
CA LEU A 11 14.04 -5.89 -9.40
C LEU A 11 13.41 -6.16 -10.79
N LYS A 12 14.09 -6.87 -11.69
CA LYS A 12 13.54 -7.22 -13.01
C LYS A 12 12.32 -8.15 -12.93
N GLU A 13 12.16 -8.88 -11.83
CA GLU A 13 11.02 -9.77 -11.61
C GLU A 13 9.81 -9.05 -11.00
N PHE A 14 9.97 -7.79 -10.59
CA PHE A 14 8.92 -6.99 -9.97
C PHE A 14 8.40 -5.92 -10.93
N VAL A 15 7.08 -5.71 -10.92
CA VAL A 15 6.50 -4.49 -11.48
C VAL A 15 6.66 -3.38 -10.45
N ILE A 16 7.57 -2.44 -10.72
CA ILE A 16 7.77 -1.27 -9.88
C ILE A 16 6.77 -0.19 -10.30
N LEU A 17 5.87 0.14 -9.39
CA LEU A 17 4.95 1.26 -9.57
C LEU A 17 5.52 2.53 -8.96
N THR A 18 5.24 3.65 -9.61
CA THR A 18 5.70 4.99 -9.25
C THR A 18 4.53 5.96 -9.18
N SER A 19 4.75 7.18 -8.69
CA SER A 19 3.72 8.22 -8.68
C SER A 19 3.21 8.58 -10.08
N LYS A 20 3.98 8.30 -11.14
CA LYS A 20 3.56 8.51 -12.54
C LYS A 20 2.46 7.51 -12.97
N ASP A 21 2.32 6.40 -12.25
CA ASP A 21 1.34 5.35 -12.52
C ASP A 21 0.00 5.61 -11.79
N ILE A 22 -0.13 6.78 -11.17
CA ILE A 22 -1.32 7.22 -10.43
C ILE A 22 -1.91 8.43 -11.15
N THR A 23 -3.23 8.43 -11.35
CA THR A 23 -3.91 9.61 -11.90
C THR A 23 -3.88 10.78 -10.91
N GLU A 24 -3.73 12.01 -11.41
CA GLU A 24 -3.76 13.22 -10.60
C GLU A 24 -5.03 13.31 -9.74
N ALA A 25 -6.18 12.93 -10.28
CA ALA A 25 -7.44 12.86 -9.54
C ALA A 25 -7.39 11.93 -8.32
N ASN A 26 -6.74 10.76 -8.46
CA ASN A 26 -6.57 9.84 -7.34
C ASN A 26 -5.54 10.35 -6.32
N LEU A 27 -4.50 11.05 -6.78
CA LEU A 27 -3.52 11.67 -5.89
C LEU A 27 -4.15 12.78 -5.03
N LEU A 28 -4.88 13.71 -5.65
CA LEU A 28 -5.61 14.78 -4.95
C LEU A 28 -6.66 14.22 -3.99
N LYS A 29 -7.34 13.14 -4.37
CA LYS A 29 -8.29 12.47 -3.49
C LYS A 29 -7.59 11.82 -2.29
N ALA A 30 -6.44 11.20 -2.50
CA ALA A 30 -5.63 10.63 -1.42
C ALA A 30 -5.16 11.71 -0.45
N GLU A 31 -4.62 12.82 -0.96
CA GLU A 31 -4.25 14.00 -0.16
C GLU A 31 -5.39 14.50 0.71
N LYS A 32 -6.60 14.63 0.14
CA LYS A 32 -7.78 15.05 0.89
C LYS A 32 -8.15 14.07 2.01
N ILE A 33 -7.98 12.77 1.78
CA ILE A 33 -8.28 11.72 2.76
C ILE A 33 -7.26 11.75 3.91
N THR A 34 -5.97 11.89 3.60
CA THR A 34 -4.86 11.79 4.55
C THR A 34 -4.45 13.10 5.21
N LYS A 35 -5.01 14.24 4.79
CA LYS A 35 -4.66 15.61 5.24
C LYS A 35 -4.40 15.76 6.75
N ASP A 36 -5.20 15.09 7.58
CA ASP A 36 -5.14 15.21 9.05
C ASP A 36 -4.49 14.00 9.75
N ILE A 37 -3.87 13.09 8.98
CA ILE A 37 -3.25 11.86 9.49
C ILE A 37 -1.73 12.00 9.34
N TYR A 38 -1.21 11.73 8.14
CA TYR A 38 0.20 11.91 7.76
C TYR A 38 0.33 12.05 6.25
N VAL A 39 1.16 13.02 5.83
CA VAL A 39 1.45 13.28 4.40
C VAL A 39 2.14 12.07 3.75
N ASP A 40 2.97 11.35 4.48
CA ASP A 40 3.72 10.21 3.96
C ASP A 40 2.83 9.01 3.62
N ASP A 41 1.57 9.01 4.06
CA ASP A 41 0.61 7.94 3.76
C ASP A 41 -0.13 8.13 2.42
N ILE A 42 -0.02 9.31 1.80
CA ILE A 42 -0.68 9.64 0.52
C ILE A 42 -0.44 8.56 -0.54
N PRO A 43 0.80 8.09 -0.80
CA PRO A 43 1.04 7.14 -1.88
C PRO A 43 0.22 5.85 -1.72
N PHE A 44 0.14 5.29 -0.51
CA PHE A 44 -0.59 4.04 -0.27
C PHE A 44 -2.08 4.18 -0.55
N ILE A 45 -2.67 5.31 -0.11
CA ILE A 45 -4.08 5.60 -0.36
C ILE A 45 -4.32 5.85 -1.85
N ALA A 46 -3.42 6.55 -2.52
CA ALA A 46 -3.53 6.81 -3.95
C ALA A 46 -3.44 5.49 -4.77
N PHE A 47 -2.54 4.58 -4.40
CA PHE A 47 -2.45 3.25 -4.98
C PHE A 47 -3.71 2.41 -4.74
N HIS A 48 -4.27 2.44 -3.52
CA HIS A 48 -5.57 1.80 -3.26
C HIS A 48 -6.67 2.38 -4.15
N LEU A 49 -6.74 3.70 -4.30
CA LEU A 49 -7.74 4.35 -5.15
C LEU A 49 -7.58 3.98 -6.63
N GLN A 50 -6.36 3.80 -7.11
CA GLN A 50 -6.05 3.43 -8.49
C GLN A 50 -6.35 1.95 -8.79
N TYR A 51 -5.84 1.03 -7.96
CA TYR A 51 -5.84 -0.42 -8.26
C TYR A 51 -6.85 -1.22 -7.44
N LYS A 52 -7.47 -0.60 -6.43
CA LYS A 52 -8.48 -1.20 -5.53
C LYS A 52 -7.98 -2.38 -4.68
N HIS A 53 -6.67 -2.63 -4.64
CA HIS A 53 -6.08 -3.61 -3.74
C HIS A 53 -6.16 -3.15 -2.29
N LYS A 54 -6.51 -4.06 -1.37
CA LYS A 54 -6.51 -3.76 0.07
C LYS A 54 -5.08 -3.49 0.55
N ILE A 55 -4.94 -2.58 1.50
CA ILE A 55 -3.67 -2.24 2.12
C ILE A 55 -3.48 -3.12 3.35
N TRP A 56 -2.37 -3.83 3.42
CA TRP A 56 -1.91 -4.44 4.67
C TRP A 56 -0.88 -3.51 5.32
N SER A 57 -1.14 -3.08 6.54
CA SER A 57 -0.22 -2.24 7.33
C SER A 57 -0.27 -2.64 8.79
N LEU A 58 0.81 -2.38 9.53
CA LEU A 58 0.86 -2.47 10.98
C LEU A 58 0.76 -1.09 11.66
N ASP A 59 0.67 -0.01 10.89
CA ASP A 59 0.47 1.33 11.42
C ASP A 59 -0.95 1.48 11.96
N LYS A 60 -1.06 1.35 13.28
CA LYS A 60 -2.35 1.45 13.97
C LYS A 60 -2.97 2.84 13.90
N LYS A 61 -2.16 3.90 13.84
CA LYS A 61 -2.66 5.28 13.83
C LYS A 61 -3.24 5.63 12.47
N LEU A 62 -2.59 5.21 11.38
CA LEU A 62 -3.16 5.31 10.04
C LEU A 62 -4.47 4.53 9.94
N ILE A 63 -4.47 3.27 10.39
CA ILE A 63 -5.66 2.41 10.32
C ILE A 63 -6.81 3.01 11.13
N SER A 64 -6.58 3.42 12.38
CA SER A 64 -7.65 3.98 13.23
C SER A 64 -8.15 5.31 12.66
N GLY A 65 -7.25 6.23 12.30
CA GLY A 65 -7.61 7.54 11.77
C GLY A 65 -8.42 7.45 10.47
N LEU A 66 -8.08 6.52 9.57
CA LEU A 66 -8.88 6.31 8.36
C LEU A 66 -10.17 5.52 8.62
N THR A 67 -10.18 4.60 9.58
CA THR A 67 -11.41 3.90 9.98
C THR A 67 -12.44 4.84 10.56
N GLU A 68 -12.04 5.76 11.44
CA GLU A 68 -12.88 6.82 12.00
C GLU A 68 -13.47 7.74 10.92
N LYS A 69 -12.72 7.97 9.83
CA LYS A 69 -13.18 8.72 8.65
C LYS A 69 -14.06 7.90 7.67
N GLY A 70 -14.35 6.63 7.97
CA GLY A 70 -15.17 5.74 7.13
C GLY A 70 -14.40 4.93 6.06
N TYR A 71 -13.07 5.00 6.07
CA TYR A 71 -12.19 4.31 5.11
C TYR A 71 -11.57 3.02 5.65
N GLY A 72 -12.09 2.47 6.75
CA GLY A 72 -11.56 1.23 7.35
C GLY A 72 -11.57 0.03 6.38
N HIS A 73 -12.49 0.04 5.42
CA HIS A 73 -12.56 -0.95 4.36
C HIS A 73 -11.36 -0.92 3.40
N PHE A 74 -10.46 0.06 3.46
CA PHE A 74 -9.23 0.05 2.65
C PHE A 74 -8.24 -1.03 3.13
N PHE A 75 -8.33 -1.43 4.39
CA PHE A 75 -7.34 -2.29 5.02
C PHE A 75 -7.73 -3.76 5.01
N ILE A 76 -6.72 -4.62 5.08
CA ILE A 76 -6.84 -6.06 5.33
C ILE A 76 -6.06 -6.42 6.58
N SER A 77 -6.63 -7.26 7.44
CA SER A 77 -5.97 -7.68 8.68
C SER A 77 -4.86 -8.70 8.41
N THR A 78 -3.89 -8.79 9.31
CA THR A 78 -2.87 -9.85 9.29
C THR A 78 -3.49 -11.25 9.29
N ASN A 79 -4.61 -11.44 10.00
CA ASN A 79 -5.32 -12.72 10.02
C ASN A 79 -5.93 -13.08 8.66
N GLU A 80 -6.41 -12.10 7.91
CA GLU A 80 -6.89 -12.31 6.54
C GLU A 80 -5.74 -12.57 5.57
N VAL A 81 -4.65 -11.79 5.63
CA VAL A 81 -3.45 -12.03 4.81
C VAL A 81 -2.90 -13.45 5.02
N ARG A 82 -2.89 -13.92 6.29
CA ARG A 82 -2.45 -15.28 6.64
C ARG A 82 -3.20 -16.40 5.92
N LYS A 83 -4.45 -16.18 5.50
CA LYS A 83 -5.23 -17.17 4.75
C LYS A 83 -4.65 -17.44 3.34
N TYR A 84 -3.85 -16.51 2.83
CA TYR A 84 -3.24 -16.57 1.50
C TYR A 84 -1.75 -16.92 1.52
N LEU A 85 -1.17 -17.11 2.72
CA LEU A 85 0.22 -17.55 2.82
C LEU A 85 0.35 -18.97 2.26
N TYR A 86 1.48 -19.23 1.62
CA TYR A 86 1.80 -20.54 1.10
C TYR A 86 1.73 -21.58 2.23
N LYS A 87 0.82 -22.54 2.10
CA LYS A 87 0.76 -23.67 3.03
C LYS A 87 1.98 -24.53 2.76
N LYS A 88 2.98 -24.49 3.62
CA LYS A 88 4.09 -25.43 3.57
C LYS A 88 3.49 -26.83 3.63
N LYS A 89 3.61 -27.60 2.54
CA LYS A 89 3.24 -29.01 2.56
C LYS A 89 4.10 -29.66 3.64
N SER A 90 3.43 -30.23 4.63
CA SER A 90 4.05 -31.07 5.67
C SER A 90 4.49 -32.39 5.04
#